data_AF-X5QNC8-F1
#
_entry.id   AF-X5QNC8-F1
#
_cell.length_a   1.000
_cell.length_b   1.000
_cell.length_c   1.000
_cell.angle_alpha   90.00
_cell.angle_beta   90.00
_cell.angle_gamma   90.00
#
_symmetry.space_group_name_H-M   'P 1'
#
loop_
_entity.id
_entity.type
_entity.pdbx_description
1 polymer ?
#
loop_
_entity_poly.entity_id
_entity_poly.type
_entity_poly.pdbx_seq_one_letter_code
_entity_poly.pdbx_strand_id
1 'polypeptide(L)'
;MHIHQIAGSFAGSNWAVVESAVVTPGQDGNDDLWLIVKRTIGGVTRRYIEIKTAPFEYGGIGDAFEVDCGLTYGGVAVGTVSGLDHLNGETADVLADGKVYKGLAVAAGAVSLPGGATAAKWQVGLGYQSEANTLELDVGGRDGSIVGRRKKVAKLILSLLETDTTGLQVQSFIRGRWEQVRIPSVVAPDGMAKLFTGNVEVPIDDSWEGQGRVKIRHVNPTPCTIRAMTPVFDAEP
;
A
#
# COMPACT_ATOMS: atom_id res chain seq x y z
N MET A 1 11.84 7.87 -10.64
CA MET A 1 11.88 6.47 -11.12
C MET A 1 10.89 5.69 -10.29
N HIS A 2 9.96 4.98 -10.93
CA HIS A 2 9.04 4.05 -10.26
C HIS A 2 9.65 2.65 -10.27
N ILE A 3 9.57 1.94 -9.15
CA ILE A 3 10.01 0.56 -9.01
C ILE A 3 8.92 -0.17 -8.23
N HIS A 4 8.45 -1.29 -8.75
CA HIS A 4 7.59 -2.21 -8.00
C HIS A 4 8.47 -3.35 -7.46
N GLN A 5 8.52 -3.51 -6.15
CA GLN A 5 9.21 -4.62 -5.49
C GLN A 5 8.18 -5.69 -5.12
N ILE A 6 8.22 -6.84 -5.79
CA ILE A 6 7.27 -7.93 -5.57
C ILE A 6 7.56 -8.60 -4.22
N ALA A 7 6.53 -8.73 -3.38
CA ALA A 7 6.63 -9.31 -2.04
C ALA A 7 7.00 -10.79 -2.06
N GLY A 8 7.65 -11.24 -0.98
CA GLY A 8 8.25 -12.56 -0.82
C GLY A 8 9.75 -12.46 -0.63
N SER A 9 10.45 -13.58 -0.60
CA SER A 9 11.91 -13.59 -0.44
C SER A 9 12.56 -14.53 -1.45
N PHE A 10 13.82 -14.28 -1.78
CA PHE A 10 14.64 -15.23 -2.52
C PHE A 10 16.12 -14.95 -2.27
N ALA A 11 16.90 -16.00 -2.00
CA ALA A 11 18.37 -15.92 -1.87
C ALA A 11 18.90 -14.79 -0.97
N GLY A 12 18.26 -14.56 0.20
CA GLY A 12 18.65 -13.52 1.15
C GLY A 12 18.12 -12.12 0.85
N SER A 13 17.40 -11.94 -0.26
CA SER A 13 16.61 -10.73 -0.53
C SER A 13 15.24 -10.80 0.13
N ASN A 14 14.73 -9.64 0.57
CA ASN A 14 13.36 -9.46 1.07
C ASN A 14 12.34 -9.26 -0.07
N TRP A 15 12.71 -9.56 -1.31
CA TRP A 15 11.85 -9.47 -2.48
C TRP A 15 11.90 -10.75 -3.29
N ALA A 16 10.81 -11.02 -3.99
CA ALA A 16 10.75 -12.06 -5.00
C ALA A 16 11.53 -11.68 -6.26
N VAL A 17 11.82 -12.67 -7.11
CA VAL A 17 12.46 -12.45 -8.41
C VAL A 17 11.47 -12.70 -9.54
N VAL A 18 11.23 -11.69 -10.36
CA VAL A 18 10.49 -11.85 -11.63
C VAL A 18 11.45 -12.45 -12.67
N GLU A 19 11.17 -13.67 -13.10
CA GLU A 19 11.97 -14.38 -14.12
C GLU A 19 11.47 -14.13 -15.54
N SER A 20 10.17 -13.84 -15.70
CA SER A 20 9.55 -13.51 -16.98
C SER A 20 8.33 -12.62 -16.77
N ALA A 21 8.05 -11.75 -17.75
CA ALA A 21 6.87 -10.91 -17.79
C ALA A 21 6.35 -10.85 -19.24
N VAL A 22 5.03 -10.97 -19.41
CA VAL A 22 4.37 -10.79 -20.70
C VAL A 22 3.06 -10.03 -20.51
N VAL A 23 2.74 -9.18 -21.48
CA VAL A 23 1.49 -8.42 -21.51
C VAL A 23 0.62 -9.00 -22.62
N THR A 24 -0.63 -9.31 -22.30
CA THR A 24 -1.65 -9.74 -23.27
C THR A 24 -2.84 -8.80 -23.23
N PRO A 25 -3.58 -8.61 -24.34
CA PRO A 25 -4.83 -7.86 -24.30
C PRO A 25 -5.81 -8.52 -23.33
N GLY A 26 -6.31 -7.78 -22.35
CA GLY A 26 -7.35 -8.26 -21.43
C GLY A 26 -8.76 -8.11 -22.02
N GLN A 27 -9.76 -8.57 -21.27
CA GLN A 27 -11.17 -8.56 -21.70
C GLN A 27 -12.01 -7.43 -21.10
N ASP A 28 -11.46 -6.71 -20.11
CA ASP A 28 -12.15 -5.72 -19.29
C ASP A 28 -11.70 -4.27 -19.61
N GLY A 29 -10.96 -4.09 -20.70
CA GLY A 29 -10.38 -2.81 -21.09
C GLY A 29 -9.02 -2.53 -20.45
N ASN A 30 -8.48 -3.44 -19.63
CA ASN A 30 -7.10 -3.42 -19.15
C ASN A 30 -6.23 -4.42 -19.91
N ASP A 31 -4.92 -4.20 -19.89
CA ASP A 31 -3.95 -5.20 -20.32
C ASP A 31 -3.66 -6.18 -19.17
N ASP A 32 -3.58 -7.47 -19.48
CA ASP A 32 -3.22 -8.52 -18.53
C ASP A 32 -1.69 -8.65 -18.45
N LEU A 33 -1.10 -8.25 -17.33
CA LEU A 33 0.31 -8.49 -17.04
C LEU A 33 0.48 -9.84 -16.35
N TRP A 34 1.05 -10.80 -17.06
CA TRP A 34 1.42 -12.12 -16.55
C TRP A 34 2.89 -12.14 -16.14
N LEU A 35 3.17 -12.73 -14.99
CA LEU A 35 4.50 -12.82 -14.40
C LEU A 35 4.83 -14.29 -14.05
N ILE A 36 6.08 -14.69 -14.29
CA ILE A 36 6.68 -15.85 -13.62
C ILE A 36 7.51 -15.33 -12.46
N VAL A 37 7.06 -15.59 -11.24
CA VAL A 37 7.71 -15.08 -10.03
C VAL A 37 8.29 -16.23 -9.20
N LYS A 38 9.58 -16.12 -8.90
CA LYS A 38 10.33 -17.07 -8.07
C LYS A 38 10.46 -16.55 -6.65
N ARG A 39 10.12 -17.41 -5.69
CA ARG A 39 10.16 -17.14 -4.24
C ARG A 39 10.71 -18.33 -3.47
N THR A 40 11.22 -18.10 -2.27
CA THR A 40 11.33 -19.08 -1.21
C THR A 40 10.05 -19.03 -0.39
N ILE A 41 9.33 -20.16 -0.29
CA ILE A 41 8.10 -20.30 0.49
C ILE A 41 8.26 -21.50 1.41
N GLY A 42 8.12 -21.29 2.72
CA GLY A 42 8.30 -22.37 3.71
C GLY A 42 9.66 -23.07 3.58
N GLY A 43 10.71 -22.32 3.21
CA GLY A 43 12.07 -22.83 2.99
C GLY A 43 12.32 -23.50 1.63
N VAL A 44 11.32 -23.60 0.75
CA VAL A 44 11.45 -24.25 -0.57
C VAL A 44 11.40 -23.21 -1.68
N THR A 45 12.25 -23.35 -2.69
CA THR A 45 12.17 -22.52 -3.90
C THR A 45 10.95 -22.93 -4.73
N ARG A 46 10.06 -21.99 -5.02
CA ARG A 46 8.86 -22.15 -5.83
C ARG A 46 8.79 -21.10 -6.94
N ARG A 47 8.03 -21.42 -7.99
CA ARG A 47 7.71 -20.53 -9.09
C ARG A 47 6.20 -20.45 -9.23
N TYR A 48 5.70 -19.24 -9.39
CA TYR A 48 4.28 -18.94 -9.53
C TYR A 48 4.03 -18.25 -10.85
N ILE A 49 2.89 -18.59 -11.47
CA ILE A 49 2.32 -17.82 -12.55
C ILE A 49 1.32 -16.87 -11.88
N GLU A 50 1.56 -15.57 -12.01
CA GLU A 50 0.74 -14.53 -11.39
C GLU A 50 0.23 -13.58 -12.46
N ILE A 51 -0.96 -13.05 -12.24
CA ILE A 51 -1.56 -12.02 -13.07
C ILE A 51 -1.80 -10.79 -12.22
N LYS A 52 -1.42 -9.61 -12.72
CA LYS A 52 -1.76 -8.35 -12.07
C LYS A 52 -3.26 -8.08 -12.27
N THR A 53 -3.97 -7.83 -11.18
CA THR A 53 -5.36 -7.41 -11.22
C THR A 53 -5.52 -6.02 -11.86
N ALA A 54 -6.70 -5.78 -12.41
CA ALA A 54 -7.12 -4.45 -12.83
C ALA A 54 -7.04 -3.46 -11.64
N PRO A 55 -6.79 -2.17 -11.90
CA PRO A 55 -6.86 -1.14 -10.86
C PRO A 55 -8.21 -1.20 -10.13
N PHE A 56 -8.18 -1.01 -8.80
CA PHE A 56 -9.41 -0.83 -8.04
C PHE A 56 -10.06 0.51 -8.42
N GLU A 57 -11.27 0.46 -8.97
CA GLU A 57 -12.05 1.66 -9.33
C GLU A 57 -13.53 1.47 -8.95
N TYR A 58 -14.06 2.37 -8.10
CA TYR A 58 -15.49 2.47 -7.76
C TYR A 58 -16.15 1.18 -7.23
N GLY A 59 -15.35 0.29 -6.63
CA GLY A 59 -15.80 -0.98 -6.06
C GLY A 59 -16.17 -0.91 -4.57
N GLY A 60 -16.69 -2.02 -4.03
CA GLY A 60 -16.79 -2.18 -2.59
C GLY A 60 -15.40 -2.40 -2.00
N ILE A 61 -15.10 -1.86 -0.82
CA ILE A 61 -13.75 -2.01 -0.26
C ILE A 61 -13.33 -3.48 -0.08
N GLY A 62 -14.26 -4.40 0.20
CA GLY A 62 -13.97 -5.85 0.27
C GLY A 62 -13.53 -6.48 -1.06
N ASP A 63 -13.66 -5.75 -2.17
CA ASP A 63 -13.21 -6.17 -3.51
C ASP A 63 -11.76 -5.75 -3.79
N ALA A 64 -11.18 -4.88 -2.98
CA ALA A 64 -9.84 -4.36 -3.19
C ALA A 64 -8.77 -5.45 -3.00
N PHE A 65 -8.10 -5.79 -4.11
CA PHE A 65 -7.03 -6.79 -4.14
C PHE A 65 -5.67 -6.09 -4.18
N GLU A 66 -5.18 -5.68 -3.01
CA GLU A 66 -3.92 -4.93 -2.85
C GLU A 66 -2.89 -5.76 -2.07
N VAL A 67 -2.64 -6.98 -2.56
CA VAL A 67 -1.69 -7.96 -2.02
C VAL A 67 -0.98 -8.68 -3.17
N ASP A 68 0.22 -9.18 -2.91
CA ASP A 68 0.98 -9.99 -3.86
C ASP A 68 0.75 -11.48 -3.62
N CYS A 69 0.85 -12.30 -4.68
CA CYS A 69 0.68 -13.76 -4.59
C CYS A 69 -0.62 -14.18 -3.88
N GLY A 70 -1.66 -13.34 -3.97
CA GLY A 70 -2.87 -13.49 -3.20
C GLY A 70 -3.94 -14.38 -3.85
N LEU A 71 -4.95 -14.74 -3.07
CA LEU A 71 -6.18 -15.36 -3.53
C LEU A 71 -7.40 -14.69 -2.89
N THR A 72 -8.52 -14.75 -3.60
CA THR A 72 -9.82 -14.29 -3.10
C THR A 72 -10.63 -15.48 -2.58
N TYR A 73 -11.22 -15.35 -1.40
CA TYR A 73 -12.31 -16.21 -0.94
C TYR A 73 -13.63 -15.42 -0.99
N GLY A 74 -14.69 -16.07 -1.43
CA GLY A 74 -16.05 -15.55 -1.38
C GLY A 74 -17.04 -16.67 -1.09
N GLY A 75 -17.88 -16.50 -0.08
CA GLY A 75 -18.84 -17.52 0.32
C GLY A 75 -19.55 -17.22 1.65
N VAL A 76 -19.83 -18.29 2.40
CA VAL A 76 -20.39 -18.18 3.75
C VAL A 76 -19.37 -17.51 4.67
N ALA A 77 -19.84 -16.71 5.63
CA ALA A 77 -18.95 -16.10 6.60
C ALA A 77 -18.22 -17.18 7.42
N VAL A 78 -16.89 -17.19 7.33
CA VAL A 78 -16.01 -18.13 8.04
C VAL A 78 -14.96 -17.37 8.83
N GLY A 79 -14.46 -17.95 9.92
CA GLY A 79 -13.33 -17.41 10.69
C GLY A 79 -11.98 -17.92 10.23
N THR A 80 -11.95 -18.94 9.37
CA THR A 80 -10.75 -19.55 8.81
C THR A 80 -10.95 -19.82 7.33
N VAL A 81 -9.98 -19.46 6.50
CA VAL A 81 -9.94 -19.76 5.07
C VAL A 81 -8.77 -20.71 4.80
N SER A 82 -9.05 -21.81 4.11
CA SER A 82 -8.06 -22.80 3.64
C SER A 82 -7.79 -22.66 2.13
N GLY A 83 -6.82 -23.41 1.60
CA GLY A 83 -6.45 -23.38 0.18
C GLY A 83 -5.29 -22.44 -0.13
N LEU A 84 -4.53 -22.05 0.89
CA LEU A 84 -3.36 -21.16 0.82
C LEU A 84 -2.05 -21.96 0.84
N ASP A 85 -2.02 -23.16 0.27
CA ASP A 85 -0.84 -24.04 0.24
C ASP A 85 0.37 -23.41 -0.49
N HIS A 86 0.11 -22.41 -1.34
CA HIS A 86 1.12 -21.63 -2.02
C HIS A 86 1.82 -20.60 -1.12
N LEU A 87 1.27 -20.30 0.06
CA LEU A 87 1.85 -19.39 1.06
C LEU A 87 2.13 -20.07 2.40
N ASN A 88 2.03 -21.40 2.48
CA ASN A 88 2.20 -22.11 3.75
C ASN A 88 3.60 -21.88 4.36
N GLY A 89 3.64 -21.40 5.61
CA GLY A 89 4.85 -21.00 6.31
C GLY A 89 5.17 -19.50 6.22
N GLU A 90 4.42 -18.73 5.43
CA GLU A 90 4.57 -17.28 5.31
C GLU A 90 3.60 -16.53 6.24
N THR A 91 3.78 -15.21 6.34
CA THR A 91 2.82 -14.29 6.93
C THR A 91 2.06 -13.55 5.84
N ALA A 92 0.74 -13.48 5.95
CA ALA A 92 -0.14 -12.82 5.01
C ALA A 92 -0.84 -11.61 5.64
N ASP A 93 -1.09 -10.60 4.80
CA ASP A 93 -2.05 -9.54 5.08
C ASP A 93 -3.40 -9.93 4.46
N VAL A 94 -4.48 -9.53 5.14
CA VAL A 94 -5.84 -9.95 4.82
C VAL A 94 -6.77 -8.74 4.86
N LEU A 95 -7.58 -8.60 3.81
CA LEU A 95 -8.75 -7.73 3.79
C LEU A 95 -10.01 -8.60 3.85
N ALA A 96 -10.64 -8.65 5.03
CA ALA A 96 -11.79 -9.50 5.33
C ALA A 96 -13.05 -8.65 5.52
N ASP A 97 -14.00 -8.71 4.58
CA ASP A 97 -15.19 -7.85 4.48
C ASP A 97 -14.88 -6.34 4.62
N GLY A 98 -13.70 -5.91 4.17
CA GLY A 98 -13.24 -4.53 4.28
C GLY A 98 -12.45 -4.20 5.55
N LYS A 99 -12.26 -5.16 6.46
CA LYS A 99 -11.41 -5.02 7.64
C LYS A 99 -10.01 -5.55 7.39
N VAL A 100 -9.02 -4.74 7.75
CA VAL A 100 -7.61 -5.08 7.59
C VAL A 100 -7.12 -5.92 8.77
N TYR A 101 -6.47 -7.04 8.46
CA TYR A 101 -5.72 -7.86 9.39
C TYR A 101 -4.32 -8.07 8.82
N LYS A 102 -3.28 -7.83 9.62
CA LYS A 102 -1.90 -7.86 9.15
C LYS A 102 -1.07 -8.94 9.83
N GLY A 103 -0.12 -9.51 9.10
CA GLY A 103 0.86 -10.46 9.63
C GLY A 103 0.23 -11.74 10.19
N LEU A 104 -0.86 -12.22 9.60
CA LEU A 104 -1.47 -13.49 9.99
C LEU A 104 -0.63 -14.65 9.45
N ALA A 105 -0.31 -15.62 10.31
CA ALA A 105 0.47 -16.78 9.89
C ALA A 105 -0.38 -17.72 9.02
N VAL A 106 0.18 -18.15 7.88
CA VAL A 106 -0.39 -19.20 7.04
C VAL A 106 0.16 -20.54 7.52
N ALA A 107 -0.70 -21.36 8.14
CA ALA A 107 -0.33 -22.64 8.71
C ALA A 107 -1.25 -23.75 8.18
N ALA A 108 -0.65 -24.87 7.77
CA ALA A 108 -1.34 -25.97 7.10
C ALA A 108 -2.25 -25.50 5.94
N GLY A 109 -1.76 -24.53 5.16
CA GLY A 109 -2.50 -23.97 4.02
C GLY A 109 -3.74 -23.15 4.41
N ALA A 110 -3.82 -22.65 5.65
CA ALA A 110 -4.96 -21.87 6.14
C ALA A 110 -4.55 -20.65 6.97
N VAL A 111 -5.45 -19.66 7.03
CA VAL A 111 -5.36 -18.44 7.85
C VAL A 111 -6.64 -18.27 8.65
N SER A 112 -6.54 -17.82 9.90
CA SER A 112 -7.69 -17.57 10.78
C SER A 112 -7.73 -16.12 11.28
N LEU A 113 -8.93 -15.53 11.36
CA LEU A 113 -9.10 -14.21 11.98
C LEU A 113 -9.00 -14.31 13.50
N PRO A 114 -8.37 -13.34 14.16
CA PRO A 114 -8.35 -13.28 15.62
C PRO A 114 -9.71 -12.92 16.20
N GLY A 115 -9.93 -13.29 17.46
CA GLY A 115 -11.09 -12.85 18.24
C GLY A 115 -12.44 -13.44 17.82
N GLY A 116 -12.45 -14.57 17.10
CA GLY A 116 -13.68 -15.22 16.65
C GLY A 116 -14.42 -14.45 15.56
N ALA A 117 -13.75 -13.49 14.90
CA ALA A 117 -14.30 -12.76 13.78
C ALA A 117 -14.55 -13.70 12.60
N THR A 118 -15.57 -13.40 11.79
CA THR A 118 -15.89 -14.12 10.57
C THR A 118 -16.10 -13.13 9.43
N ALA A 119 -15.75 -13.50 8.21
CA ALA A 119 -15.99 -12.71 7.02
C ALA A 119 -16.42 -13.58 5.83
N ALA A 120 -17.29 -13.03 4.97
CA ALA A 120 -17.83 -13.69 3.78
C ALA A 120 -16.93 -13.50 2.55
N LYS A 121 -16.16 -12.41 2.51
CA LYS A 121 -15.21 -12.10 1.45
C LYS A 121 -13.83 -11.79 2.02
N TRP A 122 -12.80 -12.39 1.43
CA TRP A 122 -11.42 -12.22 1.86
C TRP A 122 -10.51 -12.01 0.66
N GLN A 123 -9.59 -11.07 0.80
CA GLN A 123 -8.41 -10.94 -0.06
C GLN A 123 -7.20 -11.27 0.80
N VAL A 124 -6.49 -12.35 0.47
CA VAL A 124 -5.39 -12.87 1.31
C VAL A 124 -4.15 -13.01 0.47
N GLY A 125 -3.04 -12.42 0.89
CA GLY A 125 -1.77 -12.53 0.17
C GLY A 125 -0.59 -11.95 0.95
N LEU A 126 0.57 -11.90 0.31
CA LEU A 126 1.75 -11.25 0.86
C LEU A 126 1.54 -9.74 0.85
N GLY A 127 1.66 -9.11 2.02
CA GLY A 127 1.56 -7.66 2.14
C GLY A 127 2.77 -6.96 1.54
N TYR A 128 2.53 -5.81 0.90
CA TYR A 128 3.58 -4.87 0.49
C TYR A 128 3.32 -3.48 1.08
N GLN A 129 4.31 -2.61 0.96
CA GLN A 129 4.20 -1.20 1.30
C GLN A 129 4.46 -0.36 0.05
N SER A 130 3.51 0.49 -0.31
CA SER A 130 3.72 1.47 -1.37
C SER A 130 4.39 2.70 -0.78
N GLU A 131 5.53 3.12 -1.34
CA GLU A 131 6.25 4.31 -0.90
C GLU A 131 6.52 5.26 -2.07
N ALA A 132 6.31 6.55 -1.84
CA ALA A 132 6.66 7.63 -2.75
C ALA A 132 7.60 8.61 -2.04
N ASN A 133 8.74 8.86 -2.66
CA ASN A 133 9.78 9.76 -2.17
C ASN A 133 9.86 10.97 -3.09
N THR A 134 9.61 12.17 -2.56
CA THR A 134 9.68 13.37 -3.40
C THR A 134 11.13 13.75 -3.69
N LEU A 135 11.30 14.43 -4.81
CA LEU A 135 12.50 15.21 -5.08
C LEU A 135 12.51 16.47 -4.19
N GLU A 136 13.63 17.18 -4.23
CA GLU A 136 13.70 18.52 -3.66
C GLU A 136 12.59 19.39 -4.25
N LEU A 137 11.93 20.16 -3.37
CA LEU A 137 10.90 21.07 -3.78
C LEU A 137 11.51 22.22 -4.58
N ASP A 138 11.00 22.43 -5.79
CA ASP A 138 11.33 23.58 -6.61
C ASP A 138 10.05 24.31 -7.01
N VAL A 139 9.92 25.54 -6.52
CA VAL A 139 8.89 26.47 -7.01
C VAL A 139 9.61 27.74 -7.45
N GLY A 140 9.06 28.44 -8.45
CA GLY A 140 9.60 29.72 -8.87
C GLY A 140 9.54 30.73 -7.73
N GLY A 141 10.70 31.08 -7.17
CA GLY A 141 10.87 32.21 -6.27
C GLY A 141 10.99 33.52 -7.05
N ARG A 142 11.08 34.64 -6.33
CA ARG A 142 11.25 35.97 -6.91
C ARG A 142 12.48 36.07 -7.82
N ASP A 143 13.55 35.36 -7.46
CA ASP A 143 14.85 35.39 -8.15
C ASP A 143 15.13 34.10 -8.96
N GLY A 144 14.10 33.28 -9.21
CA GLY A 144 14.21 32.02 -9.96
C GLY A 144 14.02 30.77 -9.09
N SER A 145 14.61 29.66 -9.51
CA SER A 145 14.52 28.36 -8.81
C SER A 145 15.04 28.47 -7.37
N ILE A 146 14.37 27.76 -6.46
CA ILE A 146 14.78 27.68 -5.05
C ILE A 146 15.49 26.36 -4.73
N VAL A 147 15.92 25.61 -5.74
CA VAL A 147 16.76 24.42 -5.56
C VAL A 147 18.07 24.80 -4.84
N GLY A 148 18.49 23.96 -3.89
CA GLY A 148 19.64 24.17 -3.04
C GLY A 148 19.36 25.01 -1.79
N ARG A 149 18.24 25.76 -1.75
CA ARG A 149 17.86 26.54 -0.57
C ARG A 149 17.27 25.66 0.52
N ARG A 150 17.48 26.08 1.77
CA ARG A 150 16.85 25.47 2.94
C ARG A 150 15.35 25.70 2.91
N LYS A 151 14.59 24.65 3.19
CA LYS A 151 13.12 24.67 3.21
C LYS A 151 12.60 23.83 4.35
N LYS A 152 11.58 24.33 5.03
CA LYS A 152 10.87 23.63 6.08
C LYS A 152 9.42 23.41 5.67
N VAL A 153 9.00 22.15 5.53
CA VAL A 153 7.60 21.79 5.25
C VAL A 153 6.79 21.81 6.55
N ALA A 154 5.79 22.68 6.62
CA ALA A 154 4.91 22.77 7.79
C ALA A 154 3.78 21.74 7.72
N LYS A 155 3.18 21.54 6.54
CA LYS A 155 2.10 20.57 6.31
C LYS A 155 2.02 20.17 4.84
N LEU A 156 1.37 19.05 4.58
CA LEU A 156 0.94 18.65 3.24
C LEU A 156 -0.57 18.73 3.12
N ILE A 157 -1.06 19.18 1.98
CA ILE A 157 -2.44 19.01 1.55
C ILE A 157 -2.45 17.88 0.52
N LEU A 158 -3.10 16.77 0.85
CA LEU A 158 -3.24 15.62 -0.03
C LEU A 158 -4.64 15.59 -0.63
N SER A 159 -4.74 15.56 -1.95
CA SER A 159 -6.00 15.27 -2.63
C SER A 159 -6.11 13.78 -2.88
N LEU A 160 -7.06 13.13 -2.22
CA LEU A 160 -7.26 11.69 -2.24
C LEU A 160 -8.52 11.34 -3.04
N LEU A 161 -8.49 10.16 -3.66
CA LEU A 161 -9.63 9.51 -4.29
C LEU A 161 -9.73 8.10 -3.71
N GLU A 162 -10.91 7.73 -3.22
CA GLU A 162 -11.24 6.38 -2.74
C GLU A 162 -10.13 5.70 -1.94
N THR A 163 -9.53 6.42 -0.99
CA THR A 163 -8.32 5.96 -0.27
C THR A 163 -8.65 5.55 1.15
N ASP A 164 -8.14 4.39 1.60
CA ASP A 164 -8.08 4.08 3.03
C ASP A 164 -6.99 4.92 3.69
N THR A 165 -7.40 5.93 4.45
CA THR A 165 -6.46 6.83 5.15
C THR A 165 -5.79 6.16 6.36
N THR A 166 -6.33 5.05 6.88
CA THR A 166 -5.76 4.40 8.07
C THR A 166 -4.42 3.72 7.79
N GLY A 167 -4.16 3.36 6.53
CA GLY A 167 -2.87 2.88 6.04
C GLY A 167 -1.93 3.98 5.58
N LEU A 168 -2.41 5.22 5.39
CA LEU A 168 -1.65 6.31 4.76
C LEU A 168 -0.85 7.13 5.78
N GLN A 169 0.44 7.33 5.49
CA GLN A 169 1.39 7.99 6.37
C GLN A 169 2.31 8.92 5.59
N VAL A 170 2.74 10.01 6.21
CA VAL A 170 3.67 10.98 5.64
C VAL A 170 4.83 11.25 6.59
N GLN A 171 5.97 11.68 6.05
CA GLN A 171 7.17 11.91 6.85
C GLN A 171 8.06 12.98 6.20
N SER A 172 8.70 13.80 7.04
CA SER A 172 9.86 14.61 6.62
C SER A 172 11.07 13.72 6.37
N PHE A 173 11.83 14.00 5.31
CA PHE A 173 13.10 13.29 5.05
C PHE A 173 14.15 13.47 6.15
N ILE A 174 14.09 14.54 6.96
CA ILE A 174 15.14 14.88 7.93
C ILE A 174 14.80 14.40 9.34
N ARG A 175 13.53 14.49 9.77
CA ARG A 175 13.14 14.15 11.15
C ARG A 175 12.66 12.72 11.35
N GLY A 176 12.41 11.97 10.28
CA GLY A 176 12.24 10.51 10.36
C GLY A 176 11.02 10.01 11.15
N ARG A 177 10.09 10.88 11.54
CA ARG A 177 8.82 10.50 12.18
C ARG A 177 7.72 10.33 11.14
N TRP A 178 7.00 9.20 11.20
CA TRP A 178 5.82 8.96 10.36
C TRP A 178 4.57 9.53 11.04
N GLU A 179 3.92 10.48 10.37
CA GLU A 179 2.64 11.05 10.73
C GLU A 179 1.51 10.27 10.04
N GLN A 180 0.47 9.92 10.81
CA GLN A 180 -0.71 9.26 10.25
C GLN A 180 -1.60 10.30 9.58
N VAL A 181 -2.12 9.99 8.39
CA VAL A 181 -3.12 10.83 7.74
C VAL A 181 -4.48 10.59 8.41
N ARG A 182 -4.87 11.53 9.26
CA ARG A 182 -6.14 11.46 10.01
C ARG A 182 -7.14 12.42 9.38
N ILE A 183 -8.30 11.90 9.00
CA ILE A 183 -9.44 12.73 8.64
C ILE A 183 -10.24 13.10 9.92
N PRO A 184 -10.68 14.36 10.10
CA PRO A 184 -11.41 14.81 11.30
C PRO A 184 -12.78 14.17 11.54
N SER A 185 -13.20 13.17 10.77
CA SER A 185 -14.53 12.58 10.86
C SER A 185 -14.52 11.16 10.31
N VAL A 186 -15.07 10.23 11.10
CA VAL A 186 -15.26 8.79 10.83
C VAL A 186 -14.05 7.90 11.09
N VAL A 187 -13.79 7.63 12.38
CA VAL A 187 -13.48 6.23 12.73
C VAL A 187 -14.84 5.53 12.73
N ALA A 188 -15.10 4.67 11.75
CA ALA A 188 -16.29 3.85 11.77
C ALA A 188 -16.23 2.94 13.02
N PRO A 189 -17.29 2.85 13.84
CA PRO A 189 -17.28 2.04 15.07
C PRO A 189 -17.00 0.56 14.85
N ASP A 190 -17.18 0.09 13.61
CA ASP A 190 -17.03 -1.31 13.18
C ASP A 190 -15.57 -1.72 12.89
N GLY A 191 -14.64 -0.75 12.80
CA GLY A 191 -13.24 -1.00 12.45
C GLY A 191 -13.02 -1.42 11.00
N MET A 192 -14.00 -1.17 10.12
CA MET A 192 -13.84 -1.33 8.68
C MET A 192 -12.98 -0.21 8.11
N ALA A 193 -12.15 -0.51 7.11
CA ALA A 193 -11.50 0.54 6.35
C ALA A 193 -12.57 1.30 5.55
N LYS A 194 -12.47 2.63 5.53
CA LYS A 194 -13.41 3.49 4.81
C LYS A 194 -12.66 4.30 3.79
N LEU A 195 -13.15 4.27 2.55
CA LEU A 195 -12.56 5.01 1.45
C LEU A 195 -12.94 6.49 1.56
N PHE A 196 -11.95 7.35 1.50
CA PHE A 196 -12.09 8.80 1.56
C PHE A 196 -11.75 9.43 0.20
N THR A 197 -12.61 10.36 -0.22
CA THR A 197 -12.40 11.22 -1.39
C THR A 197 -12.49 12.67 -0.95
N GLY A 198 -11.44 13.44 -1.20
CA GLY A 198 -11.37 14.84 -0.80
C GLY A 198 -9.96 15.29 -0.51
N ASN A 199 -9.83 16.47 0.08
CA ASN A 199 -8.55 17.00 0.50
C ASN A 199 -8.38 16.82 2.01
N VAL A 200 -7.19 16.41 2.43
CA VAL A 200 -6.81 16.28 3.84
C VAL A 200 -5.53 17.05 4.10
N GLU A 201 -5.51 17.79 5.21
CA GLU A 201 -4.31 18.47 5.68
C GLU A 201 -3.58 17.60 6.70
N VAL A 202 -2.28 17.43 6.51
CA VAL A 202 -1.44 16.60 7.37
C VAL A 202 -0.26 17.44 7.84
N PRO A 203 -0.24 17.85 9.12
CA PRO A 203 0.93 18.48 9.71
C PRO A 203 2.14 17.55 9.62
N ILE A 204 3.31 18.11 9.36
CA ILE A 204 4.58 17.36 9.35
C ILE A 204 5.54 17.99 10.34
N ASP A 205 6.21 17.15 11.13
CA ASP A 205 7.36 17.57 11.92
C ASP A 205 8.60 17.65 11.01
N ASP A 206 9.02 18.86 10.67
CA ASP A 206 10.17 19.14 9.81
C ASP A 206 11.14 20.17 10.41
N SER A 207 12.34 20.26 9.82
CA SER A 207 13.44 21.15 10.21
C SER A 207 13.87 22.06 9.06
N TRP A 208 14.44 23.22 9.39
CA TRP A 208 15.07 24.14 8.43
C TRP A 208 16.36 23.60 7.79
N GLU A 209 16.86 22.46 8.26
CA GLU A 209 18.05 21.80 7.70
C GLU A 209 17.74 21.03 6.41
N GLY A 210 16.46 20.89 6.06
CA GLY A 210 16.01 20.13 4.90
C GLY A 210 15.94 20.92 3.59
N GLN A 211 15.69 20.17 2.52
CA GLN A 211 15.44 20.67 1.15
C GLN A 211 13.95 20.58 0.78
N GLY A 212 13.06 20.52 1.76
CA GLY A 212 11.61 20.42 1.51
C GLY A 212 11.17 19.09 0.89
N ARG A 213 11.86 17.99 1.23
CA ARG A 213 11.54 16.64 0.74
C ARG A 213 10.64 15.90 1.71
N VAL A 214 9.67 15.16 1.18
CA VAL A 214 8.74 14.35 1.98
C VAL A 214 8.65 12.92 1.46
N LYS A 215 8.36 12.00 2.37
CA LYS A 215 8.01 10.61 2.08
C LYS A 215 6.54 10.42 2.33
N ILE A 216 5.92 9.60 1.49
CA ILE A 216 4.55 9.14 1.66
C ILE A 216 4.59 7.63 1.58
N ARG A 217 3.88 6.94 2.46
CA ARG A 217 3.69 5.50 2.34
C ARG A 217 2.26 5.09 2.66
N HIS A 218 1.85 3.99 2.06
CA HIS A 218 0.63 3.28 2.42
C HIS A 218 0.98 1.84 2.80
N VAL A 219 0.49 1.40 3.96
CA VAL A 219 0.92 0.15 4.59
C VAL A 219 -0.19 -0.90 4.71
N ASN A 220 -1.41 -0.61 4.29
CA ASN A 220 -2.52 -1.55 4.38
C ASN A 220 -2.77 -2.21 3.02
N PRO A 221 -3.32 -3.44 2.97
CA PRO A 221 -3.75 -4.08 1.74
C PRO A 221 -5.09 -3.47 1.26
N THR A 222 -5.12 -2.17 1.02
CA THR A 222 -6.32 -1.40 0.65
C THR A 222 -5.98 -0.27 -0.31
N PRO A 223 -6.96 0.25 -1.08
CA PRO A 223 -6.70 1.23 -2.12
C PRO A 223 -6.09 2.53 -1.59
N CYS A 224 -5.20 3.12 -2.39
CA CYS A 224 -4.57 4.40 -2.12
C CYS A 224 -4.32 5.18 -3.41
N THR A 225 -5.19 6.13 -3.72
CA THR A 225 -5.07 6.99 -4.90
C THR A 225 -4.84 8.44 -4.48
N ILE A 226 -3.60 8.90 -4.64
CA ILE A 226 -3.20 10.29 -4.42
C ILE A 226 -3.26 11.04 -5.75
N ARG A 227 -4.22 11.95 -5.89
CA ARG A 227 -4.39 12.80 -7.09
C ARG A 227 -3.42 13.97 -7.11
N ALA A 228 -3.16 14.55 -5.94
CA ALA A 228 -2.26 15.68 -5.80
C ALA A 228 -1.65 15.74 -4.41
N MET A 229 -0.44 16.29 -4.32
CA MET A 229 0.23 16.65 -3.09
C MET A 229 0.66 18.11 -3.18
N THR A 230 0.23 18.95 -2.23
CA THR A 230 0.59 20.36 -2.18
C THR A 230 1.29 20.65 -0.84
N PRO A 231 2.61 20.93 -0.85
CA PRO A 231 3.31 21.29 0.37
C PRO A 231 3.03 22.75 0.75
N VAL A 232 2.83 22.98 2.05
CA VAL A 232 2.91 24.30 2.67
C VAL A 232 4.24 24.37 3.39
N PHE A 233 5.09 25.31 3.00
CA PHE A 233 6.48 25.37 3.44
C PHE A 233 6.97 26.80 3.54
N ASP A 234 8.01 26.98 4.35
CA ASP A 234 8.83 28.17 4.38
C ASP A 234 10.15 27.89 3.64
N ALA A 235 10.69 28.87 2.95
CA ALA A 235 11.96 28.77 2.24
C ALA A 235 12.89 29.93 2.61
N GLU A 236 14.20 29.66 2.54
CA GLU A 236 15.22 30.69 2.69
C GLU A 236 15.06 31.77 1.60
N PRO A 237 15.23 33.07 1.95
CA PRO A 237 15.07 34.19 1.04
C PRO A 237 15.86 34.10 -0.26
#